data_AF-A0A4Q5T971-F1
#
_entry.id   AF-A0A4Q5T971-F1
#
_cell.length_a   1.000
_cell.length_b   1.000
_cell.length_c   1.000
_cell.angle_alpha   90.00
_cell.angle_beta   90.00
_cell.angle_gamma   90.00
#
_symmetry.space_group_name_H-M   'P 1'
#
loop_
_entity.id
_entity.type
_entity.pdbx_description
1 polymer ?
#
loop_
_entity_poly.entity_id
_entity_poly.type
_entity_poly.pdbx_seq_one_letter_code
_entity_poly.pdbx_strand_id
1 'polypeptide(L)'
;MSDAITAFRTSNPTHLPLRFQLIEGRMIVVSTDAQAGAPPVGSEILSINGMAVPRLLLQLAPLTSYDGTTDQAIAAKLADDSDLMGDDFNENYPTLFGFPDAWRIEWKPVGGTASTTADLRPIRFAQWTSLAGPGARYRGDFYNSVSWRLNGKTARLGIDTFVNYRNPVQATAFLNGFFAAMAEAGTDHLILDLRRNGGGSDEVPVALGRYLIDKPFLWAKPQRLKAVRYGDLPRHISAWGDRDALFNPPLDAFTRTAYGWYERTPVLRGAAVTDQDTRFEQQPVSQNRFTGRLTILSGPRAGSATTMAIAQFKEKAGATIVGEDSSGSAEGPTAGRIFLLNLPASGIKVRVPEAWNRTAITRFTSGKGVGVDQLVVSTLADFQAGRDRAIAVAQGSLPARSDSAALVATALAGDWTGTLDYRDYRKDTRTTLPTLMRSDGQALAWTFDDGPGKTVRSTERWVFDAAGRSLTITSGSNRPEPWRVVESRASADGTSFTLVLDGASEENGRRVIARKILTRDGNRLRITKQTQAPGEPSLMRQSYELHR
;
A
#
# COMPACT_ATOMS: atom_id res chain seq x y z
N MET A 1 -6.28 7.82 20.31
CA MET A 1 -7.46 8.27 21.08
C MET A 1 -7.27 8.11 22.59
N SER A 2 -8.17 8.65 23.41
CA SER A 2 -8.27 8.37 24.85
C SER A 2 -9.08 7.09 25.13
N ASP A 3 -8.94 6.50 26.32
CA ASP A 3 -9.69 5.29 26.69
C ASP A 3 -11.21 5.52 26.72
N ALA A 4 -11.65 6.70 27.17
CA ALA A 4 -13.07 7.05 27.18
C ALA A 4 -13.66 7.08 25.77
N ILE A 5 -12.93 7.66 24.79
CA ILE A 5 -13.36 7.68 23.39
C ILE A 5 -13.34 6.25 22.82
N THR A 6 -12.31 5.46 23.10
CA THR A 6 -12.24 4.05 22.67
C THR A 6 -13.42 3.24 23.20
N ALA A 7 -13.76 3.37 24.49
CA ALA A 7 -14.91 2.70 25.09
C ALA A 7 -16.25 3.14 24.47
N PHE A 8 -16.41 4.45 24.23
CA PHE A 8 -17.57 5.02 23.55
C PHE A 8 -17.73 4.43 22.14
N ARG A 9 -16.67 4.47 21.31
CA ARG A 9 -16.68 3.97 19.93
C ARG A 9 -16.86 2.45 19.82
N THR A 10 -16.50 1.72 20.88
CA THR A 10 -16.71 0.26 20.94
C THR A 10 -18.20 -0.05 21.12
N SER A 11 -18.88 0.72 21.95
CA SER A 11 -20.26 0.44 22.37
C SER A 11 -21.31 1.14 21.48
N ASN A 12 -20.93 2.23 20.83
CA ASN A 12 -21.83 3.09 20.06
C ASN A 12 -21.55 2.98 18.55
N PRO A 13 -22.58 3.18 17.71
CA PRO A 13 -22.39 3.28 16.27
C PRO A 13 -21.61 4.55 15.93
N THR A 14 -20.40 4.41 15.40
CA THR A 14 -19.52 5.54 15.06
C THR A 14 -18.78 5.36 13.74
N HIS A 15 -18.84 4.17 13.15
CA HIS A 15 -18.05 3.79 11.98
C HIS A 15 -18.82 3.99 10.69
N LEU A 16 -18.08 4.25 9.62
CA LEU A 16 -18.60 4.28 8.26
C LEU A 16 -19.19 2.90 7.89
N PRO A 17 -20.42 2.79 7.38
CA PRO A 17 -21.08 1.51 7.09
C PRO A 17 -20.57 0.78 5.83
N LEU A 18 -19.32 1.03 5.46
CA LEU A 18 -18.65 0.40 4.33
C LEU A 18 -17.12 0.39 4.52
N ARG A 19 -16.45 -0.43 3.71
CA ARG A 19 -15.00 -0.39 3.50
C ARG A 19 -14.71 0.05 2.07
N PHE A 20 -13.56 0.68 1.89
CA PHE A 20 -13.10 1.15 0.58
C PHE A 20 -11.64 0.77 0.32
N GLN A 21 -11.20 0.95 -0.92
CA GLN A 21 -9.79 1.01 -1.31
C GLN A 21 -9.54 2.28 -2.13
N LEU A 22 -8.32 2.81 -2.04
CA LEU A 22 -7.86 3.88 -2.92
C LEU A 22 -7.22 3.27 -4.17
N ILE A 23 -7.95 3.26 -5.28
CA ILE A 23 -7.52 2.65 -6.55
C ILE A 23 -7.49 3.75 -7.60
N GLU A 24 -6.33 3.95 -8.24
CA GLU A 24 -6.12 5.04 -9.20
C GLU A 24 -6.56 6.42 -8.67
N GLY A 25 -6.46 6.64 -7.35
CA GLY A 25 -6.76 7.91 -6.68
C GLY A 25 -8.25 8.16 -6.47
N ARG A 26 -9.06 7.10 -6.60
CA ARG A 26 -10.50 7.06 -6.31
C ARG A 26 -10.77 6.28 -5.04
N MET A 27 -11.79 6.69 -4.29
CA MET A 27 -12.33 5.91 -3.17
C MET A 27 -13.37 4.92 -3.70
N ILE A 28 -12.97 3.65 -3.86
CA ILE A 28 -13.79 2.58 -4.42
C ILE A 28 -14.33 1.70 -3.29
N VAL A 29 -15.64 1.48 -3.27
CA VAL A 29 -16.29 0.62 -2.27
C VAL A 29 -15.94 -0.84 -2.49
N VAL A 30 -15.47 -1.51 -1.45
CA VAL A 30 -15.08 -2.95 -1.49
C VAL A 30 -15.95 -3.84 -0.61
N SER A 31 -16.65 -3.27 0.38
CA SER A 31 -17.63 -3.97 1.20
C SER A 31 -18.60 -2.97 1.83
N THR A 32 -19.83 -3.39 2.11
CA THR A 32 -20.89 -2.57 2.71
C THR A 32 -21.77 -3.44 3.60
N ASP A 33 -22.41 -2.84 4.60
CA ASP A 33 -23.46 -3.47 5.40
C ASP A 33 -24.82 -3.56 4.67
N ALA A 34 -24.90 -3.06 3.44
CA ALA A 34 -26.06 -3.09 2.56
C ALA A 34 -27.30 -2.36 3.12
N GLN A 35 -27.10 -1.28 3.89
CA GLN A 35 -28.19 -0.33 4.18
C GLN A 35 -28.88 0.17 2.89
N ALA A 36 -30.16 0.52 2.99
CA ALA A 36 -30.92 1.01 1.84
C ALA A 36 -30.25 2.23 1.19
N GLY A 37 -30.03 2.17 -0.12
CA GLY A 37 -29.34 3.22 -0.88
C GLY A 37 -27.82 3.23 -0.75
N ALA A 38 -27.22 2.32 0.05
CA ALA A 38 -25.76 2.22 0.16
C ALA A 38 -25.11 1.98 -1.21
N PRO A 39 -23.94 2.58 -1.47
CA PRO A 39 -23.23 2.35 -2.72
C PRO A 39 -22.90 0.86 -2.90
N PRO A 40 -23.25 0.24 -4.04
CA PRO A 40 -22.81 -1.11 -4.36
C PRO A 40 -21.28 -1.22 -4.41
N VAL A 41 -20.75 -2.42 -4.17
CA VAL A 41 -19.32 -2.74 -4.35
C VAL A 41 -18.88 -2.36 -5.77
N GLY A 42 -17.73 -1.69 -5.88
CA GLY A 42 -17.18 -1.16 -7.12
C GLY A 42 -17.64 0.26 -7.48
N SER A 43 -18.55 0.85 -6.71
CA SER A 43 -18.92 2.26 -6.86
C SER A 43 -17.81 3.18 -6.36
N GLU A 44 -17.73 4.38 -6.95
CA GLU A 44 -16.84 5.45 -6.52
C GLU A 44 -17.58 6.41 -5.58
N ILE A 45 -16.97 6.70 -4.44
CA ILE A 45 -17.44 7.75 -3.52
C ILE A 45 -16.85 9.09 -3.97
N LEU A 46 -17.72 10.09 -4.14
CA LEU A 46 -17.37 11.44 -4.58
C LEU A 46 -17.27 12.41 -3.41
N SER A 47 -18.20 12.33 -2.47
CA SER A 47 -18.21 13.16 -1.27
C SER A 47 -18.79 12.44 -0.06
N ILE A 48 -18.35 12.84 1.14
CA ILE A 48 -18.85 12.36 2.42
C ILE A 48 -19.19 13.58 3.27
N ASN A 49 -20.43 13.65 3.77
CA ASN A 49 -20.94 14.75 4.59
C ASN A 49 -20.73 16.13 3.94
N GLY A 50 -20.92 16.20 2.61
CA GLY A 50 -20.76 17.42 1.82
C GLY A 50 -19.30 17.80 1.50
N MET A 51 -18.31 17.01 1.92
CA MET A 51 -16.91 17.23 1.59
C MET A 51 -16.44 16.28 0.48
N ALA A 52 -15.88 16.84 -0.59
CA ALA A 52 -15.29 16.04 -1.66
C ALA A 52 -14.18 15.12 -1.14
N VAL A 53 -14.15 13.88 -1.60
CA VAL A 53 -13.17 12.86 -1.17
C VAL A 53 -11.72 13.36 -1.27
N PRO A 54 -11.26 14.00 -2.37
CA PRO A 54 -9.90 14.52 -2.43
C PRO A 54 -9.54 15.47 -1.29
N ARG A 55 -10.47 16.37 -0.92
CA ARG A 55 -10.28 17.30 0.20
C ARG A 55 -10.24 16.55 1.55
N LEU A 56 -11.12 15.57 1.70
CA LEU A 56 -11.19 14.75 2.91
C LEU A 56 -9.89 13.95 3.12
N LEU A 57 -9.38 13.31 2.07
CA LEU A 57 -8.11 12.57 2.10
C LEU A 57 -6.93 13.48 2.46
N LEU A 58 -6.88 14.70 1.91
CA LEU A 58 -5.83 15.68 2.23
C LEU A 58 -5.88 16.17 3.69
N GLN A 59 -7.06 16.27 4.29
CA GLN A 59 -7.20 16.64 5.70
C GLN A 59 -6.83 15.51 6.65
N LEU A 60 -7.06 14.25 6.26
CA LEU A 60 -6.75 13.07 7.07
C LEU A 60 -5.31 12.60 6.92
N ALA A 61 -4.68 12.82 5.75
CA ALA A 61 -3.32 12.36 5.46
C ALA A 61 -2.26 12.75 6.52
N PRO A 62 -2.24 13.98 7.07
CA PRO A 62 -1.29 14.36 8.12
C PRO A 62 -1.46 13.60 9.45
N LEU A 63 -2.58 12.91 9.65
CA LEU A 63 -2.87 12.10 10.84
C LEU A 63 -2.47 10.63 10.67
N THR A 64 -2.06 10.22 9.46
CA THR A 64 -1.62 8.86 9.18
C THR A 64 -0.15 8.68 9.52
N SER A 65 0.14 7.71 10.40
CA SER A 65 1.51 7.42 10.85
C SER A 65 2.18 6.34 9.98
N TYR A 66 3.34 6.67 9.43
CA TYR A 66 4.18 5.75 8.65
C TYR A 66 5.67 6.11 8.79
N ASP A 67 6.54 5.16 8.47
CA ASP A 67 7.99 5.30 8.61
C ASP A 67 8.63 5.89 7.33
N GLY A 68 9.65 6.73 7.51
CA GLY A 68 10.42 7.30 6.39
C GLY A 68 9.61 8.25 5.51
N THR A 69 10.13 8.54 4.32
CA THR A 69 9.49 9.39 3.30
C THR A 69 8.75 8.51 2.28
N THR A 70 7.80 7.71 2.76
CA THR A 70 7.04 6.73 1.96
C THR A 70 5.55 7.08 1.85
N ASP A 71 5.27 8.20 1.19
CA ASP A 71 3.91 8.78 1.09
C ASP A 71 2.86 7.83 0.49
N GLN A 72 3.29 6.82 -0.30
CA GLN A 72 2.40 5.77 -0.78
C GLN A 72 1.70 4.99 0.35
N ALA A 73 2.28 4.95 1.56
CA ALA A 73 1.68 4.33 2.73
C ALA A 73 0.36 4.97 3.14
N ILE A 74 0.21 6.29 2.93
CA ILE A 74 -0.95 7.07 3.36
C ILE A 74 -2.23 6.47 2.78
N ALA A 75 -2.24 6.24 1.47
CA ALA A 75 -3.41 5.73 0.79
C ALA A 75 -3.80 4.32 1.26
N ALA A 76 -2.81 3.46 1.51
CA ALA A 76 -3.02 2.12 2.01
C ALA A 76 -3.60 2.12 3.44
N LYS A 77 -3.06 2.96 4.33
CA LYS A 77 -3.47 3.03 5.74
C LYS A 77 -4.83 3.67 5.95
N LEU A 78 -5.16 4.72 5.17
CA LEU A 78 -6.50 5.32 5.19
C LEU A 78 -7.60 4.31 4.85
N ALA A 79 -7.32 3.35 3.97
CA ALA A 79 -8.30 2.35 3.52
C ALA A 79 -8.26 1.02 4.29
N ASP A 80 -7.09 0.66 4.82
CA ASP A 80 -6.87 -0.64 5.43
C ASP A 80 -5.75 -0.56 6.49
N ASP A 81 -6.15 -0.32 7.74
CA ASP A 81 -5.35 -0.54 8.95
C ASP A 81 -6.10 -1.53 9.87
N SER A 82 -5.36 -2.44 10.51
CA SER A 82 -5.92 -3.53 11.32
C SER A 82 -5.57 -3.44 12.81
N ASP A 83 -4.90 -2.36 13.24
CA ASP A 83 -4.43 -2.17 14.62
C ASP A 83 -5.06 -0.97 15.35
N LEU A 84 -5.90 -0.18 14.67
CA LEU A 84 -6.65 0.96 15.24
C LEU A 84 -8.14 0.62 15.40
N MET A 85 -8.98 1.55 15.89
CA MET A 85 -10.43 1.32 15.95
C MET A 85 -11.06 1.56 14.57
N GLY A 86 -10.60 0.83 13.57
CA GLY A 86 -10.90 1.08 12.16
C GLY A 86 -9.63 1.10 11.31
N ASP A 87 -9.80 1.39 10.03
CA ASP A 87 -8.74 1.97 9.21
C ASP A 87 -8.40 3.39 9.69
N ASP A 88 -7.32 3.99 9.19
CA ASP A 88 -6.93 5.35 9.61
C ASP A 88 -8.02 6.39 9.28
N PHE A 89 -8.85 6.14 8.26
CA PHE A 89 -10.00 7.01 7.98
C PHE A 89 -11.00 7.00 9.15
N ASN A 90 -11.47 5.82 9.57
CA ASN A 90 -12.43 5.67 10.65
C ASN A 90 -11.83 6.10 12.00
N GLU A 91 -10.53 5.85 12.23
CA GLU A 91 -9.85 6.35 13.43
C GLU A 91 -9.79 7.88 13.42
N ASN A 92 -9.34 8.51 12.34
CA ASN A 92 -8.99 9.93 12.39
C ASN A 92 -10.17 10.87 12.09
N TYR A 93 -11.18 10.43 11.33
CA TYR A 93 -12.33 11.27 10.96
C TYR A 93 -12.99 11.97 12.16
N PRO A 94 -13.32 11.29 13.27
CA PRO A 94 -13.98 11.95 14.40
C PRO A 94 -13.13 13.01 15.10
N THR A 95 -11.80 12.95 14.95
CA THR A 95 -10.89 13.95 15.54
C THR A 95 -11.02 15.31 14.87
N LEU A 96 -11.38 15.34 13.58
CA LEU A 96 -11.52 16.57 12.80
C LEU A 96 -12.98 17.03 12.67
N PHE A 97 -13.92 16.10 12.63
CA PHE A 97 -15.32 16.39 12.27
C PHE A 97 -16.34 15.96 13.32
N GLY A 98 -15.91 15.33 14.41
CA GLY A 98 -16.81 14.72 15.39
C GLY A 98 -17.46 13.42 14.88
N PHE A 99 -18.35 12.85 15.70
CA PHE A 99 -19.13 11.67 15.32
C PHE A 99 -20.38 12.10 14.56
N PRO A 100 -20.53 11.72 13.28
CA PRO A 100 -21.73 12.08 12.54
C PRO A 100 -22.92 11.20 12.95
N ASP A 101 -24.11 11.80 13.07
CA ASP A 101 -25.36 11.05 13.28
C ASP A 101 -25.79 10.25 12.03
N ALA A 102 -25.33 10.69 10.85
CA ALA A 102 -25.52 10.03 9.57
C ALA A 102 -24.33 10.30 8.63
N TRP A 103 -24.00 9.31 7.81
CA TRP A 103 -23.05 9.42 6.72
C TRP A 103 -23.79 9.73 5.43
N ARG A 104 -23.76 11.00 5.01
CA ARG A 104 -24.27 11.43 3.70
C ARG A 104 -23.22 11.17 2.64
N ILE A 105 -23.40 10.11 1.85
CA ILE A 105 -22.45 9.65 0.85
C ILE A 105 -22.98 9.96 -0.54
N GLU A 106 -22.26 10.80 -1.27
CA GLU A 106 -22.47 10.96 -2.71
C GLU A 106 -21.58 9.96 -3.46
N TRP A 107 -22.17 9.19 -4.36
CA TRP A 107 -21.47 8.13 -5.08
C TRP A 107 -22.01 7.97 -6.50
N LYS A 108 -21.25 7.26 -7.33
CA LYS A 108 -21.70 6.82 -8.66
C LYS A 108 -21.04 5.51 -9.07
N PRO A 109 -21.65 4.75 -9.99
CA PRO A 109 -20.91 3.76 -10.76
C PRO A 109 -19.75 4.44 -11.52
N VAL A 110 -18.61 3.76 -11.62
CA VAL A 110 -17.46 4.26 -12.39
C VAL A 110 -17.87 4.55 -13.83
N GLY A 111 -17.61 5.77 -14.31
CA GLY A 111 -17.99 6.23 -15.65
C GLY A 111 -19.44 6.71 -15.79
N GLY A 112 -20.25 6.64 -14.73
CA GLY A 112 -21.59 7.21 -14.70
C GLY A 112 -21.57 8.74 -14.73
N THR A 113 -22.54 9.35 -15.41
CA THR A 113 -22.71 10.82 -15.47
C THR A 113 -23.58 11.36 -14.34
N ALA A 114 -24.42 10.52 -13.74
CA ALA A 114 -25.27 10.88 -12.61
C ALA A 114 -24.70 10.30 -11.30
N SER A 115 -24.66 11.13 -10.25
CA SER A 115 -24.40 10.68 -8.89
C SER A 115 -25.71 10.44 -8.14
N THR A 116 -25.63 9.62 -7.09
CA THR A 116 -26.70 9.36 -6.12
C THR A 116 -26.19 9.73 -4.73
N THR A 117 -27.08 10.26 -3.89
CA THR A 117 -26.78 10.52 -2.47
C THR A 117 -27.51 9.51 -1.61
N ALA A 118 -26.80 8.96 -0.63
CA ALA A 118 -27.36 8.05 0.37
C ALA A 118 -27.09 8.60 1.78
N ASP A 119 -28.09 8.56 2.65
CA ASP A 119 -27.95 8.88 4.07
C ASP A 119 -27.89 7.57 4.86
N LEU A 120 -26.68 7.17 5.26
CA LEU A 120 -26.42 5.89 5.93
C LEU A 120 -26.22 6.09 7.42
N ARG A 121 -26.78 5.21 8.25
CA ARG A 121 -26.55 5.23 9.70
C ARG A 121 -25.15 4.71 10.02
N PRO A 122 -24.43 5.29 10.98
CA PRO A 122 -23.18 4.72 11.46
C PRO A 122 -23.39 3.30 12.00
N ILE A 123 -22.38 2.46 11.90
CA ILE A 123 -22.39 1.11 12.47
C ILE A 123 -21.46 1.00 13.67
N ARG A 124 -21.68 -0.02 14.51
CA ARG A 124 -20.80 -0.32 15.64
C ARG A 124 -19.47 -0.90 15.14
N PHE A 125 -18.43 -0.73 15.93
CA PHE A 125 -17.10 -1.25 15.62
C PHE A 125 -17.10 -2.75 15.27
N ALA A 126 -17.83 -3.57 16.04
CA ALA A 126 -17.95 -5.02 15.78
C ALA A 126 -18.53 -5.34 14.39
N GLN A 127 -19.54 -4.58 13.96
CA GLN A 127 -20.12 -4.72 12.62
C GLN A 127 -19.11 -4.31 11.54
N TRP A 128 -18.41 -3.19 11.76
CA TRP A 128 -17.38 -2.73 10.82
C TRP A 128 -16.25 -3.75 10.64
N THR A 129 -15.77 -4.36 11.73
CA THR A 129 -14.73 -5.41 11.66
C THR A 129 -15.22 -6.71 11.00
N SER A 130 -16.53 -6.90 10.86
CA SER A 130 -17.11 -8.05 10.15
C SER A 130 -17.24 -7.83 8.64
N LEU A 131 -17.15 -6.58 8.16
CA LEU A 131 -17.12 -6.28 6.74
C LEU A 131 -15.87 -6.87 6.09
N ALA A 132 -16.03 -7.41 4.88
CA ALA A 132 -14.94 -8.01 4.14
C ALA A 132 -13.88 -6.95 3.80
N GLY A 133 -12.64 -7.17 4.26
CA GLY A 133 -11.48 -6.34 3.94
C GLY A 133 -10.48 -7.10 3.07
N PRO A 134 -9.58 -6.40 2.37
CA PRO A 134 -8.56 -7.04 1.56
C PRO A 134 -7.46 -7.71 2.42
N GLY A 135 -7.15 -7.21 3.62
CA GLY A 135 -6.08 -7.75 4.47
C GLY A 135 -6.52 -8.75 5.55
N ALA A 136 -5.61 -9.01 6.49
CA ALA A 136 -5.90 -9.75 7.71
C ALA A 136 -7.08 -9.12 8.46
N ARG A 137 -7.82 -9.96 9.19
CA ARG A 137 -8.87 -9.49 10.11
C ARG A 137 -8.29 -8.53 11.15
N TYR A 138 -9.15 -7.69 11.72
CA TYR A 138 -8.77 -6.82 12.84
C TYR A 138 -8.04 -7.62 13.92
N ARG A 139 -6.85 -7.16 14.31
CA ARG A 139 -5.95 -7.86 15.24
C ARG A 139 -5.65 -9.33 14.87
N GLY A 140 -5.61 -9.66 13.58
CA GLY A 140 -5.18 -10.97 13.11
C GLY A 140 -3.77 -11.32 13.61
N ASP A 141 -3.55 -12.61 13.84
CA ASP A 141 -2.26 -13.19 14.20
C ASP A 141 -1.68 -13.97 13.02
N PHE A 142 -0.35 -14.11 13.01
CA PHE A 142 0.43 -14.77 11.98
C PHE A 142 -0.17 -16.13 11.60
N TYR A 143 -0.34 -17.04 12.56
CA TYR A 143 -0.75 -18.41 12.27
C TYR A 143 -2.14 -18.54 11.61
N ASN A 144 -3.01 -17.54 11.77
CA ASN A 144 -4.35 -17.48 11.14
C ASN A 144 -4.41 -16.60 9.89
N SER A 145 -3.31 -15.93 9.56
CA SER A 145 -3.23 -14.94 8.47
C SER A 145 -2.30 -15.41 7.35
N VAL A 146 -2.21 -16.73 7.16
CA VAL A 146 -1.42 -17.38 6.13
C VAL A 146 -2.35 -18.05 5.13
N SER A 147 -2.07 -17.87 3.84
CA SER A 147 -2.71 -18.60 2.75
C SER A 147 -1.64 -19.20 1.85
N TRP A 148 -1.89 -20.36 1.26
CA TRP A 148 -0.94 -20.92 0.31
C TRP A 148 -1.64 -21.66 -0.82
N ARG A 149 -0.94 -21.79 -1.94
CA ARG A 149 -1.34 -22.59 -3.10
C ARG A 149 -0.11 -23.25 -3.68
N LEU A 150 -0.26 -24.50 -4.09
CA LEU A 150 0.79 -25.28 -4.74
C LEU A 150 0.29 -25.73 -6.10
N ASN A 151 1.03 -25.42 -7.16
CA ASN A 151 0.70 -25.82 -8.53
C ASN A 151 1.98 -26.30 -9.23
N GLY A 152 2.24 -27.60 -9.09
CA GLY A 152 3.45 -28.24 -9.61
C GLY A 152 4.71 -27.52 -9.15
N LYS A 153 5.42 -26.93 -10.11
CA LYS A 153 6.70 -26.26 -9.88
C LYS A 153 6.61 -24.88 -9.21
N THR A 154 5.40 -24.31 -9.06
CA THR A 154 5.20 -22.99 -8.46
C THR A 154 4.36 -23.09 -7.20
N ALA A 155 4.85 -22.51 -6.11
CA ALA A 155 4.09 -22.31 -4.89
C ALA A 155 3.85 -20.82 -4.65
N ARG A 156 2.71 -20.47 -4.05
CA ARG A 156 2.43 -19.15 -3.50
C ARG A 156 2.21 -19.28 -2.00
N LEU A 157 2.92 -18.47 -1.21
CA LEU A 157 2.68 -18.29 0.23
C LEU A 157 2.31 -16.82 0.47
N GLY A 158 1.09 -16.55 0.90
CA GLY A 158 0.67 -15.24 1.37
C GLY A 158 0.70 -15.17 2.89
N ILE A 159 1.28 -14.11 3.43
CA ILE A 159 1.31 -13.85 4.87
C ILE A 159 0.85 -12.42 5.09
N ASP A 160 -0.36 -12.23 5.62
CA ASP A 160 -0.99 -10.91 5.73
C ASP A 160 -0.58 -10.14 6.99
N THR A 161 0.10 -10.78 7.94
CA THR A 161 0.72 -10.12 9.11
C THR A 161 1.81 -11.00 9.73
N PHE A 162 2.82 -10.37 10.33
CA PHE A 162 3.82 -11.04 11.17
C PHE A 162 3.52 -10.94 12.67
N VAL A 163 2.33 -10.48 13.08
CA VAL A 163 2.01 -10.39 14.51
C VAL A 163 1.96 -11.80 15.11
N ASN A 164 2.95 -12.14 15.92
CA ASN A 164 3.05 -13.42 16.60
C ASN A 164 3.30 -13.24 18.12
N TYR A 165 3.14 -12.01 18.65
CA TYR A 165 3.29 -11.71 20.08
C TYR A 165 1.99 -11.78 20.89
N ARG A 166 0.81 -11.93 20.24
CA ARG A 166 -0.48 -12.07 20.95
C ARG A 166 -0.78 -13.55 21.25
N ASN A 167 -0.63 -14.39 20.24
CA ASN A 167 -0.80 -15.84 20.30
C ASN A 167 0.41 -16.51 19.61
N PRO A 168 1.56 -16.60 20.29
CA PRO A 168 2.82 -17.03 19.67
C PRO A 168 2.82 -18.50 19.27
N VAL A 169 3.30 -18.75 18.06
CA VAL A 169 3.72 -20.09 17.60
C VAL A 169 5.22 -20.10 17.29
N GLN A 170 5.84 -21.28 17.34
CA GLN A 170 7.23 -21.47 16.89
C GLN A 170 7.29 -21.35 15.36
N ALA A 171 7.64 -20.17 14.85
CA ALA A 171 7.49 -19.82 13.43
C ALA A 171 8.23 -20.78 12.48
N THR A 172 9.48 -21.15 12.78
CA THR A 172 10.21 -22.15 11.97
C THR A 172 9.48 -23.48 11.91
N ALA A 173 9.01 -24.00 13.05
CA ALA A 173 8.29 -25.26 13.09
C ALA A 173 6.93 -25.19 12.36
N PHE A 174 6.22 -24.07 12.50
CA PHE A 174 4.96 -23.83 11.81
C PHE A 174 5.11 -23.81 10.29
N LEU A 175 6.15 -23.13 9.78
CA LEU A 175 6.43 -23.03 8.35
C LEU A 175 6.99 -24.33 7.74
N ASN A 176 7.55 -25.23 8.56
CA ASN A 176 8.15 -26.47 8.08
C ASN A 176 7.19 -27.31 7.23
N GLY A 177 5.90 -27.40 7.60
CA GLY A 177 4.92 -28.17 6.85
C GLY A 177 4.75 -27.67 5.40
N PHE A 178 4.73 -26.36 5.21
CA PHE A 178 4.64 -25.75 3.87
C PHE A 178 5.90 -26.02 3.04
N PHE A 179 7.08 -25.83 3.63
CA PHE A 179 8.34 -26.09 2.94
C PHE A 179 8.58 -27.58 2.64
N ALA A 180 8.12 -28.48 3.51
CA ALA A 180 8.14 -29.91 3.25
C ALA A 180 7.26 -30.28 2.04
N ALA A 181 6.03 -29.75 1.98
CA ALA A 181 5.13 -29.96 0.84
C ALA A 181 5.71 -29.41 -0.47
N MET A 182 6.38 -28.25 -0.44
CA MET A 182 7.10 -27.72 -1.59
C MET A 182 8.24 -28.64 -2.05
N ALA A 183 9.02 -29.16 -1.11
CA ALA A 183 10.14 -30.05 -1.39
C ALA A 183 9.65 -31.37 -2.02
N GLU A 184 8.58 -31.96 -1.46
CA GLU A 184 7.95 -33.17 -2.00
C GLU A 184 7.41 -32.97 -3.42
N ALA A 185 6.80 -31.81 -3.69
CA ALA A 185 6.28 -31.48 -5.02
C ALA A 185 7.36 -31.06 -6.04
N GLY A 186 8.63 -30.96 -5.65
CA GLY A 186 9.71 -30.49 -6.53
C GLY A 186 9.52 -29.04 -6.98
N THR A 187 8.99 -28.19 -6.10
CA THR A 187 8.78 -26.76 -6.39
C THR A 187 10.11 -26.06 -6.65
N ASP A 188 10.22 -25.36 -7.78
CA ASP A 188 11.42 -24.59 -8.15
C ASP A 188 11.17 -23.07 -8.16
N HIS A 189 9.94 -22.62 -7.89
CA HIS A 189 9.58 -21.21 -7.78
C HIS A 189 8.60 -20.93 -6.64
N LEU A 190 9.02 -20.07 -5.70
CA LEU A 190 8.19 -19.57 -4.62
C LEU A 190 7.80 -18.11 -4.88
N ILE A 191 6.50 -17.84 -4.83
CA ILE A 191 5.93 -16.49 -4.78
C ILE A 191 5.50 -16.20 -3.34
N LEU A 192 6.24 -15.34 -2.65
CA LEU A 192 5.92 -14.86 -1.31
C LEU A 192 5.12 -13.56 -1.40
N ASP A 193 3.82 -13.60 -1.07
CA ASP A 193 2.93 -12.45 -1.14
C ASP A 193 2.87 -11.71 0.20
N LEU A 194 3.46 -10.51 0.24
CA LEU A 194 3.55 -9.65 1.42
C LEU A 194 2.82 -8.32 1.22
N ARG A 195 2.04 -8.16 0.14
CA ARG A 195 1.39 -6.89 -0.22
C ARG A 195 0.47 -6.34 0.85
N ARG A 196 -0.11 -7.22 1.68
CA ARG A 196 -1.09 -6.89 2.73
C ARG A 196 -0.48 -6.83 4.14
N ASN A 197 0.84 -7.03 4.25
CA ASN A 197 1.52 -7.25 5.53
C ASN A 197 2.16 -6.00 6.11
N GLY A 198 1.52 -5.40 7.11
CA GLY A 198 2.02 -4.21 7.81
C GLY A 198 3.25 -4.43 8.72
N GLY A 199 3.69 -5.68 8.90
CA GLY A 199 4.77 -6.05 9.80
C GLY A 199 4.27 -6.87 10.99
N GLY A 200 4.98 -6.75 12.11
CA GLY A 200 4.74 -7.54 13.32
C GLY A 200 6.04 -7.95 13.98
N SER A 201 6.14 -9.22 14.37
CA SER A 201 7.29 -9.79 15.06
C SER A 201 8.38 -10.16 14.07
N ASP A 202 9.65 -9.90 14.40
CA ASP A 202 10.80 -10.29 13.58
C ASP A 202 10.99 -11.82 13.49
N GLU A 203 10.42 -12.60 14.42
CA GLU A 203 10.59 -14.05 14.46
C GLU A 203 10.02 -14.78 13.22
N VAL A 204 8.92 -14.28 12.66
CA VAL A 204 8.33 -14.85 11.44
C VAL A 204 9.24 -14.66 10.22
N PRO A 205 9.71 -13.43 9.90
CA PRO A 205 10.62 -13.27 8.78
C PRO A 205 12.03 -13.80 9.03
N VAL A 206 12.51 -13.93 10.28
CA VAL A 206 13.72 -14.70 10.58
C VAL A 206 13.52 -16.17 10.23
N ALA A 207 12.40 -16.79 10.63
CA ALA A 207 12.09 -18.17 10.30
C ALA A 207 12.05 -18.39 8.77
N LEU A 208 11.40 -17.49 8.02
CA LEU A 208 11.46 -17.49 6.55
C LEU A 208 12.91 -17.39 6.05
N GLY A 209 13.74 -16.51 6.62
CA GLY A 209 15.16 -16.41 6.29
C GLY A 209 15.91 -17.72 6.45
N ARG A 210 15.61 -18.52 7.47
CA ARG A 210 16.24 -19.83 7.66
C ARG A 210 15.89 -20.83 6.55
N TYR A 211 14.73 -20.71 5.91
CA TYR A 211 14.34 -21.53 4.76
C TYR A 211 14.80 -20.96 3.40
N LEU A 212 15.06 -19.66 3.31
CA LEU A 212 15.24 -18.95 2.04
C LEU A 212 16.66 -18.43 1.79
N ILE A 213 17.48 -18.25 2.82
CA ILE A 213 18.87 -17.78 2.72
C ILE A 213 19.80 -18.99 2.83
N ASP A 214 20.79 -19.08 1.94
CA ASP A 214 21.65 -20.27 1.78
C ASP A 214 22.92 -20.26 2.65
N LYS A 215 23.17 -19.16 3.38
CA LYS A 215 24.35 -18.93 4.19
C LYS A 215 23.97 -18.41 5.59
N PRO A 216 24.85 -18.56 6.59
CA PRO A 216 24.66 -17.90 7.88
C PRO A 216 24.40 -16.40 7.69
N PHE A 217 23.44 -15.85 8.43
CA PHE A 217 23.00 -14.47 8.23
C PHE A 217 22.65 -13.77 9.53
N LEU A 218 22.93 -12.47 9.61
CA LEU A 218 22.44 -11.60 10.66
C LEU A 218 21.15 -10.93 10.20
N TRP A 219 20.10 -10.92 11.03
CA TRP A 219 18.82 -10.27 10.69
C TRP A 219 18.84 -8.76 10.94
N ALA A 220 19.40 -8.35 12.07
CA ALA A 220 19.47 -6.94 12.42
C ALA A 220 20.77 -6.61 13.18
N LYS A 221 21.21 -5.36 13.04
CA LYS A 221 22.36 -4.80 13.78
C LYS A 221 21.91 -4.41 15.19
N PRO A 222 22.82 -4.26 16.16
CA PRO A 222 22.47 -3.76 17.49
C PRO A 222 21.54 -2.54 17.45
N GLN A 223 20.52 -2.54 18.32
CA GLN A 223 19.55 -1.43 18.40
C GLN A 223 20.27 -0.14 18.77
N ARG A 224 19.90 0.97 18.13
CA ARG A 224 20.41 2.31 18.46
C ARG A 224 19.37 3.13 19.21
N LEU A 225 19.81 3.77 20.28
CA LEU A 225 18.99 4.64 21.13
C LEU A 225 19.70 5.98 21.36
N LYS A 226 18.91 7.02 21.65
CA LYS A 226 19.43 8.28 22.20
C LYS A 226 19.05 8.41 23.66
N ALA A 227 20.00 8.85 24.48
CA ALA A 227 19.71 9.28 25.84
C ALA A 227 18.99 10.63 25.80
N VAL A 228 17.86 10.72 26.49
CA VAL A 228 17.06 11.95 26.63
C VAL A 228 16.84 12.26 28.11
N ARG A 229 16.80 13.55 28.45
CA ARG A 229 16.31 13.99 29.77
C ARG A 229 14.79 14.01 29.73
N TYR A 230 14.15 13.30 30.66
CA TYR A 230 12.71 13.02 30.59
C TYR A 230 11.89 13.60 31.74
N GLY A 231 12.50 14.22 32.76
CA GLY A 231 11.76 14.89 33.85
C GLY A 231 10.73 13.97 34.51
N ASP A 232 9.48 14.41 34.56
CA ASP A 232 8.36 13.70 35.15
C ASP A 232 7.59 12.80 34.16
N LEU A 233 8.10 12.59 32.95
CA LEU A 233 7.53 11.68 31.95
C LEU A 233 7.12 10.30 32.51
N PRO A 234 7.84 9.67 33.45
CA PRO A 234 7.40 8.40 34.07
C PRO A 234 5.99 8.45 34.71
N ARG A 235 5.48 9.63 35.09
CA ARG A 235 4.13 9.80 35.63
C ARG A 235 3.04 9.70 34.56
N HIS A 236 3.40 9.87 33.29
CA HIS A 236 2.45 10.04 32.19
C HIS A 236 2.49 8.90 31.17
N ILE A 237 3.49 8.02 31.24
CA ILE A 237 3.60 6.92 30.30
C ILE A 237 3.14 5.58 30.87
N SER A 238 2.64 4.75 29.98
CA SER A 238 2.54 3.30 30.15
C SER A 238 3.36 2.62 29.05
N ALA A 239 3.79 1.40 29.28
CA ALA A 239 4.54 0.65 28.29
C ALA A 239 4.22 -0.84 28.43
N TRP A 240 4.51 -1.60 27.37
CA TRP A 240 4.47 -3.05 27.44
C TRP A 240 5.75 -3.57 28.10
N GLY A 241 5.63 -4.62 28.93
CA GLY A 241 6.77 -5.24 29.61
C GLY A 241 7.25 -4.48 30.84
N ASP A 242 8.55 -4.54 31.10
CA ASP A 242 9.19 -3.94 32.27
C ASP A 242 9.34 -2.42 32.08
N ARG A 243 8.50 -1.67 32.79
CA ARG A 243 8.49 -0.21 32.77
C ARG A 243 9.77 0.38 33.38
N ASP A 244 10.31 -0.22 34.42
CA ASP A 244 11.47 0.33 35.12
C ASP A 244 12.72 0.22 34.25
N ALA A 245 12.84 -0.87 33.47
CA ALA A 245 13.91 -1.05 32.50
C ALA A 245 13.91 -0.02 31.34
N LEU A 246 12.81 0.72 31.10
CA LEU A 246 12.80 1.82 30.13
C LEU A 246 13.61 3.02 30.65
N PHE A 247 13.46 3.33 31.93
CA PHE A 247 14.02 4.53 32.55
C PHE A 247 15.33 4.29 33.30
N ASN A 248 15.52 3.08 33.80
CA ASN A 248 16.67 2.65 34.59
C ASN A 248 17.34 1.43 33.93
N PRO A 249 17.72 1.49 32.63
CA PRO A 249 18.37 0.37 32.00
C PRO A 249 19.80 0.19 32.57
N PRO A 250 20.32 -1.04 32.67
CA PRO A 250 21.70 -1.27 33.07
C PRO A 250 22.64 -0.64 32.05
N LEU A 251 23.43 0.36 32.47
CA LEU A 251 24.21 1.21 31.55
C LEU A 251 25.37 0.47 30.88
N ASP A 252 25.88 -0.58 31.51
CA ASP A 252 26.89 -1.50 30.95
C ASP A 252 26.34 -2.38 29.81
N ALA A 253 25.01 -2.47 29.66
CA ALA A 253 24.37 -3.09 28.50
C ALA A 253 24.39 -2.21 27.23
N PHE A 254 25.06 -1.06 27.27
CA PHE A 254 25.13 -0.13 26.15
C PHE A 254 26.56 0.33 25.86
N THR A 255 26.90 0.34 24.57
CA THR A 255 28.14 0.94 24.07
C THR A 255 27.84 2.31 23.48
N ARG A 256 28.50 3.36 23.98
CA ARG A 256 28.39 4.70 23.41
C ARG A 256 29.04 4.74 22.02
N THR A 257 28.38 5.40 21.08
CA THR A 257 28.84 5.59 19.70
C THR A 257 28.86 7.08 19.35
N ALA A 258 29.24 7.42 18.11
CA ALA A 258 29.30 8.81 17.64
C ALA A 258 27.94 9.53 17.76
N TYR A 259 27.99 10.87 17.83
CA TYR A 259 26.80 11.75 17.83
C TYR A 259 25.79 11.47 18.96
N GLY A 260 26.24 10.92 20.09
CA GLY A 260 25.41 10.69 21.28
C GLY A 260 24.47 9.49 21.18
N TRP A 261 24.71 8.58 20.24
CA TRP A 261 23.98 7.32 20.12
C TRP A 261 24.54 6.24 21.03
N TYR A 262 23.68 5.33 21.47
CA TYR A 262 24.03 4.16 22.27
C TYR A 262 23.57 2.91 21.54
N GLU A 263 24.46 1.94 21.39
CA GLU A 263 24.13 0.62 20.86
C GLU A 263 23.90 -0.35 22.01
N ARG A 264 22.73 -0.98 22.04
CA ARG A 264 22.42 -2.00 23.05
C ARG A 264 23.18 -3.28 22.73
N THR A 265 23.95 -3.79 23.69
CA THR A 265 24.63 -5.09 23.60
C THR A 265 23.57 -6.19 23.45
N PRO A 266 23.63 -7.00 22.36
CA PRO A 266 22.73 -8.13 22.20
C PRO A 266 22.89 -9.14 23.34
N VAL A 267 21.78 -9.66 23.84
CA VAL A 267 21.74 -10.72 24.86
C VAL A 267 20.93 -11.88 24.29
N LEU A 268 21.49 -13.08 24.37
CA LEU A 268 20.84 -14.30 23.92
C LEU A 268 19.68 -14.63 24.87
N ARG A 269 18.50 -14.97 24.33
CA ARG A 269 17.30 -15.22 25.16
C ARG A 269 17.29 -16.57 25.85
N GLY A 270 18.13 -17.51 25.41
CA GLY A 270 18.23 -18.86 25.97
C GLY A 270 19.60 -19.47 25.75
N ALA A 271 19.70 -20.79 25.86
CA ALA A 271 20.98 -21.51 25.68
C ALA A 271 21.40 -21.63 24.19
N ALA A 272 20.49 -21.40 23.25
CA ALA A 272 20.71 -21.52 21.82
C ALA A 272 20.03 -20.38 21.05
N VAL A 273 20.53 -20.10 19.84
CA VAL A 273 19.96 -19.11 18.93
C VAL A 273 18.62 -19.61 18.38
N THR A 274 17.59 -18.78 18.51
CA THR A 274 16.23 -19.00 18.02
C THR A 274 15.79 -17.90 17.05
N ASP A 275 14.56 -18.02 16.53
CA ASP A 275 13.93 -17.00 15.68
C ASP A 275 13.81 -15.62 16.37
N GLN A 276 13.85 -15.58 17.71
CA GLN A 276 13.77 -14.34 18.50
C GLN A 276 15.12 -13.63 18.64
N ASP A 277 16.23 -14.32 18.37
CA ASP A 277 17.59 -13.83 18.54
C ASP A 277 18.11 -13.13 17.27
N THR A 278 17.33 -12.15 16.80
CA THR A 278 17.53 -11.37 15.56
C THR A 278 18.88 -10.66 15.42
N ARG A 279 19.60 -10.50 16.53
CA ARG A 279 20.91 -9.81 16.61
C ARG A 279 22.09 -10.78 16.72
N PHE A 280 21.81 -12.07 16.60
CA PHE A 280 22.80 -13.14 16.52
C PHE A 280 22.74 -13.77 15.13
N GLU A 281 23.83 -14.41 14.74
CA GLU A 281 23.90 -15.11 13.46
C GLU A 281 22.93 -16.29 13.44
N GLN A 282 22.01 -16.25 12.48
CA GLN A 282 21.03 -17.28 12.20
C GLN A 282 21.62 -18.28 11.22
N GLN A 283 21.26 -19.54 11.39
CA GLN A 283 21.69 -20.64 10.53
C GLN A 283 20.53 -21.08 9.63
N PRO A 284 20.77 -21.33 8.33
CA PRO A 284 19.78 -21.96 7.47
C PRO A 284 19.32 -23.31 8.03
N VAL A 285 18.09 -23.71 7.74
CA VAL A 285 17.65 -25.08 8.05
C VAL A 285 18.35 -26.08 7.12
N SER A 286 18.62 -27.27 7.63
CA SER A 286 19.23 -28.36 6.85
C SER A 286 18.19 -29.13 6.02
N GLN A 287 16.96 -29.25 6.51
CA GLN A 287 15.86 -29.97 5.85
C GLN A 287 14.87 -29.01 5.22
N ASN A 288 14.29 -29.40 4.07
CA ASN A 288 13.23 -28.69 3.35
C ASN A 288 13.57 -27.24 2.96
N ARG A 289 14.86 -26.87 2.96
CA ARG A 289 15.30 -25.53 2.55
C ARG A 289 14.96 -25.31 1.08
N PHE A 290 14.39 -24.16 0.76
CA PHE A 290 14.02 -23.85 -0.62
C PHE A 290 15.22 -23.32 -1.40
N THR A 291 15.60 -23.98 -2.49
CA THR A 291 16.75 -23.67 -3.37
C THR A 291 16.37 -22.94 -4.65
N GLY A 292 15.07 -22.84 -4.94
CA GLY A 292 14.58 -22.34 -6.22
C GLY A 292 14.53 -20.83 -6.31
N ARG A 293 13.85 -20.33 -7.35
CA ARG A 293 13.62 -18.91 -7.57
C ARG A 293 12.66 -18.36 -6.52
N LEU A 294 13.02 -17.23 -5.90
CA LEU A 294 12.15 -16.48 -4.99
C LEU A 294 11.63 -15.21 -5.67
N THR A 295 10.32 -15.03 -5.68
CA THR A 295 9.66 -13.78 -6.08
C THR A 295 8.81 -13.26 -4.94
N ILE A 296 8.92 -11.99 -4.61
CA ILE A 296 8.12 -11.37 -3.54
C ILE A 296 7.14 -10.39 -4.16
N LEU A 297 5.87 -10.51 -3.79
CA LEU A 297 4.86 -9.49 -4.10
C LEU A 297 4.89 -8.43 -2.99
N SER A 298 5.20 -7.19 -3.36
CA SER A 298 5.31 -6.03 -2.47
C SER A 298 4.23 -4.99 -2.79
N GLY A 299 3.87 -4.18 -1.79
CA GLY A 299 2.91 -3.10 -1.95
C GLY A 299 3.03 -2.03 -0.85
N PRO A 300 2.27 -0.93 -0.96
CA PRO A 300 2.38 0.23 -0.07
C PRO A 300 1.98 -0.05 1.39
N ARG A 301 1.37 -1.20 1.69
CA ARG A 301 1.11 -1.63 3.07
C ARG A 301 2.31 -2.31 3.72
N ALA A 302 3.25 -2.84 2.94
CA ALA A 302 4.45 -3.48 3.46
C ALA A 302 5.27 -2.46 4.24
N GLY A 303 5.34 -2.63 5.56
CA GLY A 303 6.02 -1.71 6.48
C GLY A 303 6.74 -2.48 7.59
N SER A 304 7.49 -1.76 8.43
CA SER A 304 8.12 -2.32 9.62
C SER A 304 8.93 -3.61 9.31
N ALA A 305 8.72 -4.69 10.07
CA ALA A 305 9.37 -6.00 9.86
C ALA A 305 9.18 -6.59 8.44
N THR A 306 8.09 -6.25 7.74
CA THR A 306 7.89 -6.68 6.34
C THR A 306 8.89 -6.04 5.40
N THR A 307 9.11 -4.73 5.54
CA THR A 307 10.11 -4.02 4.73
C THR A 307 11.52 -4.52 5.03
N MET A 308 11.82 -4.82 6.29
CA MET A 308 13.08 -5.47 6.67
C MET A 308 13.24 -6.83 6.00
N ALA A 309 12.17 -7.64 5.96
CA ALA A 309 12.18 -8.96 5.33
C ALA A 309 12.40 -8.88 3.82
N ILE A 310 11.69 -7.98 3.13
CA ILE A 310 11.87 -7.74 1.70
C ILE A 310 13.32 -7.35 1.41
N ALA A 311 13.90 -6.46 2.23
CA ALA A 311 15.28 -6.00 2.03
C ALA A 311 16.29 -7.13 2.25
N GLN A 312 16.10 -7.93 3.31
CA GLN A 312 16.91 -9.10 3.62
C GLN A 312 16.88 -10.12 2.48
N PHE A 313 15.70 -10.50 1.99
CA PHE A 313 15.58 -11.50 0.94
C PHE A 313 16.04 -10.99 -0.42
N LYS A 314 15.85 -9.71 -0.73
CA LYS A 314 16.43 -9.10 -1.94
C LYS A 314 17.96 -9.13 -1.90
N GLU A 315 18.56 -8.78 -0.76
CA GLU A 315 20.02 -8.73 -0.65
C GLU A 315 20.67 -10.11 -0.55
N LYS A 316 20.10 -11.02 0.25
CA LYS A 316 20.76 -12.26 0.69
C LYS A 316 20.21 -13.53 0.03
N ALA A 317 18.97 -13.51 -0.44
CA ALA A 317 18.34 -14.64 -1.15
C ALA A 317 18.14 -14.37 -2.66
N GLY A 318 18.54 -13.20 -3.16
CA GLY A 318 18.39 -12.83 -4.57
C GLY A 318 16.93 -12.73 -5.03
N ALA A 319 16.01 -12.40 -4.13
CA ALA A 319 14.59 -12.31 -4.45
C ALA A 319 14.28 -11.24 -5.49
N THR A 320 13.44 -11.56 -6.48
CA THR A 320 12.85 -10.57 -7.40
C THR A 320 11.61 -9.95 -6.78
N ILE A 321 11.52 -8.63 -6.74
CA ILE A 321 10.37 -7.92 -6.15
C ILE A 321 9.43 -7.43 -7.25
N VAL A 322 8.15 -7.80 -7.16
CA VAL A 322 7.08 -7.46 -8.11
C VAL A 322 5.95 -6.73 -7.36
N GLY A 323 5.32 -5.74 -8.00
CA GLY A 323 4.19 -5.01 -7.42
C GLY A 323 4.51 -3.53 -7.25
N GLU A 324 4.26 -2.97 -6.07
CA GLU A 324 4.58 -1.58 -5.74
C GLU A 324 5.63 -1.52 -4.62
N ASP A 325 6.34 -0.40 -4.56
CA ASP A 325 7.37 -0.16 -3.55
C ASP A 325 6.80 -0.35 -2.15
N SER A 326 7.53 -1.08 -1.31
CA SER A 326 7.19 -1.17 0.11
C SER A 326 7.30 0.21 0.78
N SER A 327 6.54 0.39 1.84
CA SER A 327 6.62 1.55 2.72
C SER A 327 7.64 1.35 3.83
N GLY A 328 7.82 2.35 4.68
CA GLY A 328 8.77 2.32 5.78
C GLY A 328 10.22 2.48 5.34
N SER A 329 11.14 1.87 6.11
CA SER A 329 12.58 2.08 5.94
C SER A 329 13.31 0.75 5.78
N ALA A 330 13.95 0.52 4.63
CA ALA A 330 14.75 -0.68 4.39
C ALA A 330 15.95 -0.80 5.36
N GLU A 331 16.53 0.34 5.77
CA GLU A 331 17.56 0.43 6.81
C GLU A 331 17.04 0.11 8.22
N GLY A 332 15.72 -0.02 8.36
CA GLY A 332 15.03 -0.48 9.56
C GLY A 332 14.30 0.64 10.32
N PRO A 333 13.19 0.30 11.00
CA PRO A 333 12.28 1.29 11.60
C PRO A 333 12.71 1.76 12.99
N THR A 334 12.14 2.87 13.44
CA THR A 334 12.14 3.22 14.87
C THR A 334 10.95 2.52 15.51
N ALA A 335 11.19 1.43 16.26
CA ALA A 335 10.13 0.52 16.72
C ALA A 335 10.61 -0.40 17.86
N GLY A 336 9.85 -1.47 18.14
CA GLY A 336 10.21 -2.56 19.06
C GLY A 336 10.04 -2.19 20.54
N ARG A 337 10.68 -1.09 20.97
CA ARG A 337 10.42 -0.44 22.27
C ARG A 337 9.53 0.78 22.01
N ILE A 338 8.32 0.74 22.54
CA ILE A 338 7.29 1.77 22.35
C ILE A 338 6.63 2.02 23.69
N PHE A 339 6.56 3.28 24.10
CA PHE A 339 5.72 3.69 25.22
C PHE A 339 4.50 4.47 24.74
N LEU A 340 3.44 4.42 25.55
CA LEU A 340 2.20 5.15 25.38
C LEU A 340 2.21 6.34 26.33
N LEU A 341 2.35 7.54 25.79
CA LEU A 341 2.21 8.79 26.53
C LEU A 341 0.73 9.16 26.64
N ASN A 342 0.22 9.23 27.87
CA ASN A 342 -1.11 9.78 28.16
C ASN A 342 -0.98 11.29 28.34
N LEU A 343 -1.60 12.07 27.45
CA LEU A 343 -1.61 13.53 27.57
C LEU A 343 -2.49 13.97 28.76
N PRO A 344 -1.96 14.74 29.74
CA PRO A 344 -2.67 15.01 31.00
C PRO A 344 -4.01 15.72 30.85
N ALA A 345 -4.11 16.68 29.93
CA ALA A 345 -5.30 17.51 29.77
C ALA A 345 -6.40 16.83 28.93
N SER A 346 -6.03 16.02 27.93
CA SER A 346 -6.97 15.44 26.96
C SER A 346 -7.20 13.94 27.16
N GLY A 347 -6.33 13.25 27.90
CA GLY A 347 -6.31 11.79 28.01
C GLY A 347 -5.93 11.06 26.72
N ILE A 348 -5.54 11.77 25.65
CA ILE A 348 -5.14 11.14 24.39
C ILE A 348 -3.85 10.33 24.61
N LYS A 349 -3.84 9.11 24.07
CA LYS A 349 -2.65 8.24 24.04
C LYS A 349 -1.85 8.45 22.77
N VAL A 350 -0.56 8.78 22.92
CA VAL A 350 0.41 8.90 21.83
C VAL A 350 1.40 7.73 21.92
N ARG A 351 1.59 7.00 20.81
CA ARG A 351 2.61 5.94 20.72
C ARG A 351 3.94 6.59 20.35
N VAL A 352 4.97 6.40 21.18
CA VAL A 352 6.32 6.93 20.93
C VAL A 352 7.31 5.77 20.83
N PRO A 353 7.80 5.45 19.62
CA PRO A 353 8.87 4.47 19.45
C PRO A 353 10.22 5.11 19.79
N GLU A 354 11.11 4.37 20.45
CA GLU A 354 12.37 4.92 20.99
C GLU A 354 13.66 4.26 20.48
N ALA A 355 13.55 3.08 19.85
CA ALA A 355 14.71 2.31 19.42
C ALA A 355 14.76 2.18 17.89
N TRP A 356 15.88 2.59 17.31
CA TRP A 356 16.15 2.34 15.90
C TRP A 356 16.61 0.89 15.71
N ASN A 357 15.74 0.07 15.14
CA ASN A 357 16.00 -1.32 14.79
C ASN A 357 16.60 -1.38 13.40
N ARG A 358 17.92 -1.49 13.33
CA ARG A 358 18.63 -1.41 12.05
C ARG A 358 18.69 -2.76 11.35
N THR A 359 18.22 -2.83 10.11
CA THR A 359 18.31 -4.03 9.27
C THR A 359 19.78 -4.36 8.96
N ALA A 360 20.16 -5.64 9.00
CA ALA A 360 21.53 -6.08 8.71
C ALA A 360 21.78 -6.26 7.20
N ILE A 361 21.56 -5.18 6.47
CA ILE A 361 21.82 -5.03 5.03
C ILE A 361 22.86 -3.93 4.77
N THR A 362 23.32 -3.87 3.53
CA THR A 362 24.30 -2.89 3.02
C THR A 362 23.75 -2.04 1.88
N ARG A 363 22.77 -2.52 1.11
CA ARG A 363 22.18 -1.81 -0.04
C ARG A 363 20.77 -1.31 0.25
N PHE A 364 20.61 0.01 0.39
CA PHE A 364 19.32 0.65 0.60
C PHE A 364 19.36 2.14 0.24
N THR A 365 18.18 2.74 0.06
CA THR A 365 18.00 4.20 0.01
C THR A 365 17.52 4.67 1.37
N SER A 366 18.24 5.62 1.99
CA SER A 366 17.89 6.09 3.34
C SER A 366 16.50 6.72 3.38
N GLY A 367 15.74 6.43 4.44
CA GLY A 367 14.37 6.91 4.63
C GLY A 367 13.36 6.40 3.61
N LYS A 368 13.66 5.34 2.85
CA LYS A 368 12.75 4.73 1.86
C LYS A 368 12.60 3.24 2.12
N GLY A 369 11.49 2.67 1.65
CA GLY A 369 11.31 1.23 1.61
C GLY A 369 12.16 0.57 0.54
N VAL A 370 11.89 -0.70 0.27
CA VAL A 370 12.49 -1.45 -0.83
C VAL A 370 11.75 -1.17 -2.14
N GLY A 371 12.51 -0.74 -3.14
CA GLY A 371 12.02 -0.56 -4.50
C GLY A 371 11.82 -1.89 -5.25
N VAL A 372 10.80 -1.94 -6.10
CA VAL A 372 10.47 -3.11 -6.93
C VAL A 372 11.40 -3.26 -8.13
N ASP A 373 11.59 -4.51 -8.57
CA ASP A 373 12.30 -4.82 -9.83
C ASP A 373 11.34 -4.81 -11.03
N GLN A 374 10.05 -5.08 -10.77
CA GLN A 374 8.98 -4.94 -11.75
C GLN A 374 7.77 -4.26 -11.13
N LEU A 375 7.52 -3.01 -11.55
CA LEU A 375 6.34 -2.27 -11.14
C LEU A 375 5.07 -2.91 -11.72
N VAL A 376 4.08 -3.13 -10.86
CA VAL A 376 2.72 -3.52 -11.21
C VAL A 376 1.77 -2.76 -10.28
N VAL A 377 1.18 -1.68 -10.79
CA VAL A 377 0.24 -0.86 -10.02
C VAL A 377 -1.15 -1.50 -10.00
N SER A 378 -1.88 -1.30 -8.90
CA SER A 378 -3.29 -1.73 -8.84
C SER A 378 -4.12 -0.85 -9.78
N THR A 379 -4.85 -1.47 -10.71
CA THR A 379 -5.72 -0.75 -11.64
C THR A 379 -7.18 -1.02 -11.34
N LEU A 380 -8.03 -0.06 -11.65
CA LEU A 380 -9.48 -0.23 -11.53
C LEU A 380 -9.99 -1.29 -12.53
N ALA A 381 -9.29 -1.50 -13.64
CA ALA A 381 -9.63 -2.51 -14.63
C ALA A 381 -9.37 -3.92 -14.08
N ASP A 382 -8.24 -4.11 -13.38
CA ASP A 382 -7.94 -5.37 -12.69
C ASP A 382 -8.93 -5.65 -11.57
N PHE A 383 -9.27 -4.63 -10.77
CA PHE A 383 -10.28 -4.74 -9.70
C PHE A 383 -11.64 -5.17 -10.25
N GLN A 384 -12.15 -4.49 -11.28
CA GLN A 384 -13.45 -4.78 -11.89
C GLN A 384 -13.51 -6.18 -12.53
N ALA A 385 -12.38 -6.67 -13.05
CA ALA A 385 -12.29 -7.99 -13.66
C ALA A 385 -11.93 -9.11 -12.66
N GLY A 386 -11.71 -8.80 -11.38
CA GLY A 386 -11.24 -9.78 -10.40
C GLY A 386 -9.87 -10.37 -10.72
N ARG A 387 -9.02 -9.62 -11.44
CA ARG A 387 -7.67 -10.06 -11.87
C ARG A 387 -6.60 -9.61 -10.88
N ASP A 388 -5.62 -10.48 -10.63
CA ASP A 388 -4.41 -10.13 -9.90
C ASP A 388 -3.19 -10.18 -10.82
N ARG A 389 -2.88 -9.01 -11.39
CA ARG A 389 -1.83 -8.87 -12.39
C ARG A 389 -0.43 -9.09 -11.81
N ALA A 390 -0.20 -8.75 -10.54
CA ALA A 390 1.09 -8.95 -9.90
C ALA A 390 1.41 -10.44 -9.74
N ILE A 391 0.41 -11.28 -9.46
CA ILE A 391 0.57 -12.74 -9.46
C ILE A 391 0.94 -13.24 -10.86
N ALA A 392 0.22 -12.83 -11.90
CA ALA A 392 0.50 -13.24 -13.28
C ALA A 392 1.91 -12.83 -13.73
N VAL A 393 2.36 -11.63 -13.35
CA VAL A 393 3.72 -11.16 -13.62
C VAL A 393 4.75 -11.99 -12.85
N ALA A 394 4.52 -12.26 -11.57
CA ALA A 394 5.42 -13.09 -10.78
C ALA A 394 5.55 -14.51 -11.34
N GLN A 395 4.44 -15.11 -11.78
CA GLN A 395 4.40 -16.41 -12.45
C GLN A 395 5.10 -16.41 -13.83
N GLY A 396 5.33 -15.24 -14.42
CA GLY A 396 5.91 -15.08 -15.75
C GLY A 396 4.90 -15.22 -16.89
N SER A 397 3.60 -15.37 -16.60
CA SER A 397 2.54 -15.45 -17.63
C SER A 397 2.19 -14.10 -18.25
N LEU A 398 2.68 -13.00 -17.68
CA LEU A 398 2.48 -11.64 -18.21
C LEU A 398 3.82 -10.87 -18.29
N PRO A 399 4.73 -11.25 -19.21
CA PRO A 399 6.04 -10.63 -19.32
C PRO A 399 5.96 -9.16 -19.74
N ALA A 400 7.01 -8.40 -19.42
CA ALA A 400 7.14 -7.02 -19.89
C ALA A 400 7.34 -7.00 -21.41
N ARG A 401 6.80 -5.97 -22.06
CA ARG A 401 6.86 -5.77 -23.51
C ARG A 401 7.83 -4.65 -23.85
N SER A 402 8.70 -4.87 -24.85
CA SER A 402 9.64 -3.86 -25.36
C SER A 402 9.05 -3.00 -26.48
N ASP A 403 7.96 -3.44 -27.10
CA ASP A 403 7.25 -2.81 -28.21
C ASP A 403 6.13 -1.85 -27.75
N SER A 404 6.35 -1.15 -26.63
CA SER A 404 5.35 -0.26 -26.00
C SER A 404 4.68 0.69 -26.99
N ALA A 405 5.43 1.28 -27.92
CA ALA A 405 4.89 2.22 -28.91
C ALA A 405 3.84 1.57 -29.82
N ALA A 406 4.10 0.35 -30.31
CA ALA A 406 3.18 -0.38 -31.17
C ALA A 406 1.92 -0.81 -30.40
N LEU A 407 2.10 -1.34 -29.19
CA LEU A 407 0.99 -1.76 -28.33
C LEU A 407 0.06 -0.60 -27.99
N VAL A 408 0.63 0.56 -27.64
CA VAL A 408 -0.13 1.78 -27.36
C VAL A 408 -0.86 2.27 -28.59
N ALA A 409 -0.21 2.29 -29.75
CA ALA A 409 -0.86 2.68 -31.00
C ALA A 409 -2.06 1.80 -31.32
N THR A 410 -1.92 0.47 -31.20
CA THR A 410 -3.04 -0.47 -31.39
C THR A 410 -4.13 -0.30 -30.33
N ALA A 411 -3.76 -0.04 -29.07
CA ALA A 411 -4.71 0.15 -27.99
C ALA A 411 -5.54 1.44 -28.12
N LEU A 412 -4.95 2.51 -28.65
CA LEU A 412 -5.60 3.81 -28.78
C LEU A 412 -6.34 4.00 -30.11
N ALA A 413 -5.91 3.36 -31.19
CA ALA A 413 -6.46 3.59 -32.53
C ALA A 413 -7.99 3.39 -32.61
N GLY A 414 -8.63 4.08 -33.54
CA GLY A 414 -10.07 4.02 -33.81
C GLY A 414 -10.89 5.10 -33.11
N ASP A 415 -12.20 4.95 -33.24
CA ASP A 415 -13.18 5.84 -32.65
C ASP A 415 -13.67 5.25 -31.32
N TRP A 416 -13.73 6.09 -30.31
CA TRP A 416 -14.14 5.73 -28.96
C TRP A 416 -15.17 6.71 -28.43
N THR A 417 -16.09 6.20 -27.63
CA THR A 417 -17.14 6.97 -26.98
C THR A 417 -17.16 6.65 -25.49
N GLY A 418 -17.61 7.58 -24.65
CA GLY A 418 -17.69 7.34 -23.21
C GLY A 418 -17.71 8.62 -22.41
N THR A 419 -16.93 8.67 -21.34
CA THR A 419 -16.90 9.82 -20.44
C THR A 419 -15.49 10.27 -20.07
N LEU A 420 -15.35 11.56 -19.78
CA LEU A 420 -14.23 12.16 -19.08
C LEU A 420 -14.72 12.55 -17.69
N ASP A 421 -14.08 12.02 -16.65
CA ASP A 421 -14.31 12.41 -15.28
C ASP A 421 -13.08 13.14 -14.73
N TYR A 422 -13.23 14.41 -14.34
CA TYR A 422 -12.11 15.27 -13.95
C TYR A 422 -12.42 16.12 -12.72
N ARG A 423 -11.37 16.56 -12.02
CA ARG A 423 -11.48 17.49 -10.89
C ARG A 423 -11.54 18.94 -11.40
N ASP A 424 -12.61 19.66 -11.11
CA ASP A 424 -12.69 21.10 -11.36
C ASP A 424 -12.12 21.87 -10.16
N TYR A 425 -10.90 22.41 -10.28
CA TYR A 425 -10.26 23.14 -9.18
C TYR A 425 -10.94 24.47 -8.82
N ARG A 426 -11.81 25.02 -9.68
CA ARG A 426 -12.54 26.25 -9.36
C ARG A 426 -13.65 25.99 -8.34
N LYS A 427 -14.23 24.80 -8.37
CA LYS A 427 -15.34 24.38 -7.52
C LYS A 427 -14.95 23.32 -6.48
N ASP A 428 -13.77 22.72 -6.66
CA ASP A 428 -13.26 21.55 -5.94
C ASP A 428 -14.23 20.34 -6.01
N THR A 429 -14.92 20.18 -7.14
CA THR A 429 -15.88 19.10 -7.39
C THR A 429 -15.41 18.17 -8.51
N ARG A 430 -15.96 16.95 -8.55
CA ARG A 430 -15.83 16.03 -9.69
C ARG A 430 -16.89 16.36 -10.73
N THR A 431 -16.49 16.39 -12.00
CA THR A 431 -17.38 16.62 -13.15
C THR A 431 -17.19 15.51 -14.17
N THR A 432 -18.29 14.96 -14.68
CA THR A 432 -18.25 13.92 -15.73
C THR A 432 -18.95 14.40 -16.99
N LEU A 433 -18.25 14.34 -18.12
CA LEU A 433 -18.73 14.83 -19.42
C LEU A 433 -18.78 13.67 -20.43
N PRO A 434 -19.84 13.57 -21.25
CA PRO A 434 -19.80 12.72 -22.45
C PRO A 434 -18.61 13.11 -23.34
N THR A 435 -17.89 12.10 -23.81
CA THR A 435 -16.62 12.27 -24.52
C THR A 435 -16.54 11.37 -25.73
N LEU A 436 -16.02 11.91 -26.83
CA LEU A 436 -15.61 11.18 -28.01
C LEU A 436 -14.10 11.32 -28.18
N MET A 437 -13.43 10.25 -28.57
CA MET A 437 -12.03 10.26 -28.98
C MET A 437 -11.89 9.62 -30.35
N ARG A 438 -11.27 10.31 -31.30
CA ARG A 438 -10.77 9.71 -32.53
C ARG A 438 -9.26 9.61 -32.45
N SER A 439 -8.69 8.46 -32.78
CA SER A 439 -7.24 8.29 -32.73
C SER A 439 -6.69 7.44 -33.86
N ASP A 440 -5.53 7.82 -34.38
CA ASP A 440 -4.72 7.00 -35.29
C ASP A 440 -3.68 6.13 -34.53
N GLY A 441 -3.73 6.13 -33.19
CA GLY A 441 -2.78 5.47 -32.31
C GLY A 441 -1.68 6.37 -31.74
N GLN A 442 -1.47 7.56 -32.31
CA GLN A 442 -0.48 8.54 -31.82
C GLN A 442 -1.09 9.91 -31.56
N ALA A 443 -1.96 10.38 -32.45
CA ALA A 443 -2.78 11.56 -32.28
C ALA A 443 -4.14 11.17 -31.70
N LEU A 444 -4.57 11.86 -30.65
CA LEU A 444 -5.85 11.69 -29.99
C LEU A 444 -6.62 13.00 -30.13
N ALA A 445 -7.72 12.97 -30.87
CA ALA A 445 -8.62 14.10 -31.06
C ALA A 445 -9.85 13.92 -30.17
N TRP A 446 -10.02 14.79 -29.19
CA TRP A 446 -11.07 14.74 -28.19
C TRP A 446 -12.20 15.72 -28.51
N THR A 447 -13.43 15.29 -28.25
CA THR A 447 -14.63 16.13 -28.25
C THR A 447 -15.40 15.90 -26.96
N PHE A 448 -15.68 16.98 -26.22
CA PHE A 448 -16.40 16.96 -24.95
C PHE A 448 -17.73 17.70 -25.10
N ASP A 449 -18.80 17.09 -24.61
CA ASP A 449 -20.08 17.76 -24.43
C ASP A 449 -20.11 18.41 -23.04
N ASP A 450 -20.02 19.74 -23.00
CA ASP A 450 -20.00 20.56 -21.77
C ASP A 450 -21.37 21.22 -21.51
N GLY A 451 -22.44 20.61 -22.05
CA GLY A 451 -23.83 21.04 -21.86
C GLY A 451 -24.41 21.79 -23.07
N PRO A 452 -25.63 22.33 -22.94
CA PRO A 452 -26.41 22.84 -24.07
C PRO A 452 -25.63 23.82 -24.96
N GLY A 453 -25.35 23.40 -26.19
CA GLY A 453 -24.64 24.20 -27.21
C GLY A 453 -23.14 24.39 -26.98
N LYS A 454 -22.54 23.74 -25.97
CA LYS A 454 -21.12 23.87 -25.62
C LYS A 454 -20.36 22.60 -25.93
N THR A 455 -19.52 22.66 -26.95
CA THR A 455 -18.60 21.58 -27.31
C THR A 455 -17.16 22.07 -27.20
N VAL A 456 -16.36 21.35 -26.42
CA VAL A 456 -14.91 21.62 -26.30
C VAL A 456 -14.15 20.58 -27.10
N ARG A 457 -13.13 21.02 -27.85
CA ARG A 457 -12.25 20.12 -28.61
C ARG A 457 -10.81 20.31 -28.15
N SER A 458 -10.06 19.20 -28.08
CA SER A 458 -8.63 19.23 -27.81
C SER A 458 -7.92 18.14 -28.60
N THR A 459 -6.61 18.29 -28.75
CA THR A 459 -5.74 17.30 -29.39
C THR A 459 -4.58 16.97 -28.47
N GLU A 460 -4.18 15.71 -28.45
CA GLU A 460 -3.01 15.21 -27.73
C GLU A 460 -2.18 14.35 -28.70
N ARG A 461 -0.86 14.49 -28.68
CA ARG A 461 0.06 13.69 -29.51
C ARG A 461 1.08 12.98 -28.64
N TRP A 462 1.19 11.67 -28.81
CA TRP A 462 2.09 10.79 -28.07
C TRP A 462 3.23 10.35 -28.97
N VAL A 463 4.47 10.66 -28.59
CA VAL A 463 5.67 10.34 -29.37
C VAL A 463 6.65 9.59 -28.49
N PHE A 464 6.82 8.29 -28.75
CA PHE A 464 7.79 7.45 -28.06
C PHE A 464 9.21 7.69 -28.54
N ASP A 465 10.18 7.49 -27.66
CA ASP A 465 11.56 7.30 -28.07
C ASP A 465 11.74 5.98 -28.85
N ALA A 466 12.88 5.84 -29.53
CA ALA A 466 13.18 4.64 -30.32
C ALA A 466 13.22 3.35 -29.49
N ALA A 467 13.44 3.45 -28.18
CA ALA A 467 13.52 2.31 -27.26
C ALA A 467 12.17 1.92 -26.64
N GLY A 468 11.11 2.71 -26.85
CA GLY A 468 9.81 2.53 -26.17
C GLY A 468 9.87 2.70 -24.65
N ARG A 469 10.90 3.37 -24.12
CA ARG A 469 11.16 3.51 -22.66
C ARG A 469 10.71 4.86 -22.12
N SER A 470 10.57 5.84 -22.99
CA SER A 470 10.01 7.14 -22.68
C SER A 470 9.13 7.62 -23.83
N LEU A 471 8.25 8.57 -23.53
CA LEU A 471 7.50 9.30 -24.53
C LEU A 471 7.35 10.77 -24.15
N THR A 472 7.07 11.57 -25.16
CA THR A 472 6.63 12.95 -24.99
C THR A 472 5.16 13.06 -25.34
N ILE A 473 4.40 13.72 -24.48
CA ILE A 473 2.97 14.01 -24.68
C ILE A 473 2.80 15.51 -24.90
N THR A 474 2.23 15.90 -26.04
CA THR A 474 1.94 17.30 -26.37
C THR A 474 0.43 17.49 -26.46
N SER A 475 -0.13 18.39 -25.65
CA SER A 475 -1.57 18.72 -25.68
C SER A 475 -1.79 20.10 -26.30
N GLY A 476 -2.46 20.18 -27.45
CA GLY A 476 -2.67 21.43 -28.18
C GLY A 476 -1.35 22.17 -28.46
N SER A 477 -1.30 23.46 -28.10
CA SER A 477 -0.10 24.31 -28.20
C SER A 477 0.77 24.33 -26.95
N ASN A 478 0.50 23.47 -25.96
CA ASN A 478 1.26 23.43 -24.72
C ASN A 478 2.67 22.88 -24.95
N ARG A 479 3.57 23.16 -23.99
CA ARG A 479 4.91 22.57 -23.99
C ARG A 479 4.83 21.04 -23.93
N PRO A 480 5.66 20.32 -24.68
CA PRO A 480 5.71 18.87 -24.62
C PRO A 480 6.13 18.39 -23.22
N GLU A 481 5.38 17.43 -22.66
CA GLU A 481 5.63 16.86 -21.33
C GLU A 481 6.36 15.52 -21.46
N PRO A 482 7.52 15.32 -20.79
CA PRO A 482 8.24 14.05 -20.82
C PRO A 482 7.65 13.04 -19.82
N TRP A 483 7.54 11.78 -20.25
CA TRP A 483 7.02 10.65 -19.48
C TRP A 483 7.94 9.44 -19.61
N ARG A 484 8.15 8.73 -18.50
CA ARG A 484 8.89 7.46 -18.46
C ARG A 484 7.92 6.30 -18.43
N VAL A 485 8.13 5.30 -19.28
CA VAL A 485 7.40 4.03 -19.21
C VAL A 485 7.94 3.23 -18.03
N VAL A 486 7.08 2.99 -17.03
CA VAL A 486 7.42 2.19 -15.83
C VAL A 486 6.74 0.84 -15.82
N GLU A 487 5.71 0.66 -16.65
CA GLU A 487 5.11 -0.63 -16.93
C GLU A 487 4.54 -0.66 -18.35
N SER A 488 4.71 -1.79 -19.05
CA SER A 488 4.11 -2.05 -20.37
C SER A 488 3.91 -3.56 -20.52
N ARG A 489 2.65 -3.99 -20.53
CA ARG A 489 2.27 -5.41 -20.54
C ARG A 489 1.01 -5.63 -21.36
N ALA A 490 0.95 -6.75 -22.06
CA ALA A 490 -0.22 -7.21 -22.81
C ALA A 490 -0.46 -8.70 -22.55
N SER A 491 -1.71 -9.13 -22.57
CA SER A 491 -2.02 -10.56 -22.58
C SER A 491 -1.53 -11.22 -23.87
N ALA A 492 -1.32 -12.53 -23.83
CA ALA A 492 -0.78 -13.30 -24.97
C ALA A 492 -1.66 -13.21 -26.23
N ASP A 493 -2.97 -13.08 -26.04
CA ASP A 493 -3.97 -12.89 -27.11
C ASP A 493 -4.12 -11.42 -27.55
N GLY A 494 -3.41 -10.49 -26.91
CA GLY A 494 -3.44 -9.05 -27.21
C GLY A 494 -4.77 -8.36 -26.85
N THR A 495 -5.69 -9.03 -26.17
CA THR A 495 -7.02 -8.48 -25.84
C THR A 495 -6.97 -7.51 -24.66
N SER A 496 -6.02 -7.70 -23.75
CA SER A 496 -5.79 -6.82 -22.61
C SER A 496 -4.40 -6.19 -22.64
N PHE A 497 -4.31 -4.95 -22.21
CA PHE A 497 -3.10 -4.16 -22.20
C PHE A 497 -3.06 -3.22 -21.00
N THR A 498 -1.87 -2.99 -20.46
CA THR A 498 -1.59 -1.99 -19.43
C THR A 498 -0.28 -1.27 -19.72
N LEU A 499 -0.34 0.05 -19.69
CA LEU A 499 0.82 0.94 -19.69
C LEU A 499 0.73 1.86 -18.48
N VAL A 500 1.85 2.00 -17.77
CA VAL A 500 1.98 2.97 -16.68
C VAL A 500 3.15 3.89 -16.99
N LEU A 501 2.89 5.18 -16.86
CA LEU A 501 3.81 6.26 -17.15
C LEU A 501 4.02 7.10 -15.90
N ASP A 502 5.28 7.39 -15.57
CA ASP A 502 5.63 8.34 -14.52
C ASP A 502 6.19 9.63 -15.14
N GLY A 503 5.79 10.78 -14.59
CA GLY A 503 6.23 12.09 -15.01
C GLY A 503 6.12 13.11 -13.88
N ALA A 504 6.20 14.39 -14.24
CA ALA A 504 5.95 15.50 -13.34
C ALA A 504 4.89 16.42 -13.92
N SER A 505 4.13 17.09 -13.07
CA SER A 505 3.17 18.13 -13.47
C SER A 505 3.30 19.32 -12.54
N GLU A 506 2.58 20.39 -12.85
CA GLU A 506 2.47 21.57 -12.00
C GLU A 506 1.01 21.80 -11.66
N GLU A 507 0.70 21.92 -10.37
CA GLU A 507 -0.63 22.21 -9.87
C GLU A 507 -0.56 23.34 -8.85
N ASN A 508 -1.28 24.45 -9.12
CA ASN A 508 -1.29 25.63 -8.26
C ASN A 508 0.11 26.17 -7.92
N GLY A 509 1.02 26.19 -8.90
CA GLY A 509 2.40 26.65 -8.72
C GLY A 509 3.31 25.64 -7.98
N ARG A 510 2.83 24.43 -7.68
CA ARG A 510 3.60 23.37 -7.03
C ARG A 510 3.92 22.25 -8.01
N ARG A 511 5.17 21.80 -8.01
CA ARG A 511 5.57 20.61 -8.75
C ARG A 511 5.02 19.38 -8.04
N VAL A 512 4.32 18.54 -8.79
CA VAL A 512 3.73 17.28 -8.30
C VAL A 512 4.26 16.11 -9.12
N ILE A 513 4.32 14.93 -8.50
CA ILE A 513 4.52 13.68 -9.22
C ILE A 513 3.24 13.39 -9.99
N ALA A 514 3.36 12.95 -11.25
CA ALA A 514 2.22 12.56 -12.06
C ALA A 514 2.38 11.13 -12.54
N ARG A 515 1.29 10.36 -12.50
CA ARG A 515 1.22 9.02 -13.06
C ARG A 515 0.06 8.94 -14.04
N LYS A 516 0.31 8.39 -15.23
CA LYS A 516 -0.74 8.09 -16.22
C LYS A 516 -0.83 6.56 -16.38
N ILE A 517 -2.04 6.03 -16.23
CA ILE A 517 -2.36 4.61 -16.33
C ILE A 517 -3.31 4.43 -17.51
N LEU A 518 -2.88 3.65 -18.49
CA LEU A 518 -3.65 3.30 -19.67
C LEU A 518 -3.94 1.81 -19.59
N THR A 519 -5.22 1.44 -19.52
CA THR A 519 -5.64 0.04 -19.57
C THR A 519 -6.61 -0.17 -20.72
N ARG A 520 -6.45 -1.27 -21.44
CA ARG A 520 -7.42 -1.74 -22.43
C ARG A 520 -7.82 -3.16 -22.09
N ASP A 521 -9.11 -3.44 -22.19
CA ASP A 521 -9.67 -4.78 -22.01
C ASP A 521 -10.78 -4.98 -23.05
N GLY A 522 -10.42 -5.66 -24.14
CA GLY A 522 -11.25 -5.80 -25.34
C GLY A 522 -11.63 -4.43 -25.93
N ASN A 523 -12.92 -4.12 -25.85
CA ASN A 523 -13.52 -2.87 -26.35
C ASN A 523 -13.59 -1.77 -25.28
N ARG A 524 -13.05 -1.97 -24.07
CA ARG A 524 -12.99 -0.95 -23.02
C ARG A 524 -11.60 -0.37 -22.93
N LEU A 525 -11.52 0.94 -22.81
CA LEU A 525 -10.29 1.70 -22.69
C LEU A 525 -10.42 2.67 -21.53
N ARG A 526 -9.45 2.66 -20.62
CA ARG A 526 -9.35 3.62 -19.52
C ARG A 526 -8.01 4.33 -19.58
N ILE A 527 -8.05 5.66 -19.42
CA ILE A 527 -6.86 6.50 -19.35
C ILE A 527 -6.97 7.38 -18.10
N THR A 528 -6.30 7.01 -17.02
CA THR A 528 -6.32 7.74 -15.75
C THR A 528 -5.04 8.53 -15.57
N LYS A 529 -5.13 9.82 -15.22
CA LYS A 529 -4.01 10.62 -14.69
C LYS A 529 -4.23 10.86 -13.20
N GLN A 530 -3.21 10.56 -12.41
CA GLN A 530 -3.13 10.88 -10.99
C GLN A 530 -1.99 11.85 -10.73
N THR A 531 -2.11 12.61 -9.66
CA THR A 531 -1.04 13.49 -9.16
C THR A 531 -0.87 13.35 -7.65
N GLN A 532 0.36 13.56 -7.19
CA GLN A 532 0.74 13.45 -5.79
C GLN A 532 1.73 14.56 -5.45
N ALA A 533 1.39 15.38 -4.46
CA ALA A 533 2.36 16.27 -3.83
C ALA A 533 3.10 15.52 -2.69
N PRO A 534 4.31 15.95 -2.30
CA PRO A 534 5.01 15.37 -1.17
C PRO A 534 4.17 15.41 0.12
N GLY A 535 4.11 14.29 0.83
CA GLY A 535 3.31 14.13 2.06
C GLY A 535 1.81 13.95 1.83
N GLU A 536 1.35 13.83 0.59
CA GLU A 536 -0.07 13.66 0.24
C GLU A 536 -0.31 12.29 -0.43
N PRO A 537 -1.52 11.72 -0.36
CA PRO A 537 -1.87 10.55 -1.13
C PRO A 537 -2.00 10.90 -2.62
N SER A 538 -1.80 9.92 -3.51
CA SER A 538 -2.09 10.09 -4.93
C SER A 538 -3.59 10.30 -5.17
N LEU A 539 -3.94 11.40 -5.82
CA LEU A 539 -5.32 11.77 -6.14
C LEU A 539 -5.55 11.66 -7.65
N MET A 540 -6.75 11.23 -8.04
CA MET A 540 -7.12 11.24 -9.45
C MET A 540 -7.33 12.68 -9.93
N ARG A 541 -6.60 13.08 -10.97
CA ARG A 541 -6.76 14.36 -11.65
C ARG A 541 -7.87 14.28 -12.70
N GLN A 542 -7.78 13.29 -13.58
CA GLN A 542 -8.81 12.97 -14.57
C GLN A 542 -8.75 11.50 -14.97
N SER A 543 -9.86 10.98 -15.49
CA SER A 543 -9.92 9.67 -16.12
C SER A 543 -10.88 9.68 -17.30
N TYR A 544 -10.51 8.98 -18.35
CA TYR A 544 -11.38 8.66 -19.48
C TYR A 544 -11.89 7.23 -19.31
N GLU A 545 -13.19 7.02 -19.41
CA GLU A 545 -13.84 5.71 -19.42
C GLU A 545 -14.49 5.52 -20.80
N LEU A 546 -13.84 4.79 -21.69
CA LEU A 546 -14.16 4.73 -23.11
C LEU A 546 -14.51 3.31 -23.57
N HIS A 547 -15.33 3.23 -24.61
CA HIS A 547 -15.67 2.00 -25.29
C HIS A 547 -15.81 2.20 -26.82
N ARG A 548 -15.61 1.10 -27.56
CA ARG A 548 -15.88 1.01 -29.00
C ARG A 548 -17.27 0.47 -29.30
#